data_AF-A0A2V8MK43-F1
#
_entry.id   AF-A0A2V8MK43-F1
#
_cell.length_a   1.000
_cell.length_b   1.000
_cell.length_c   1.000
_cell.angle_alpha   90.00
_cell.angle_beta   90.00
_cell.angle_gamma   90.00
#
_symmetry.space_group_name_H-M   'P 1'
#
loop_
_entity.id
_entity.type
_entity.pdbx_description
1 polymer ?
#
loop_
_entity_poly.entity_id
_entity_poly.type
_entity_poly.pdbx_seq_one_letter_code
_entity_poly.pdbx_strand_id
1 'polypeptide(L)'
;MFSEPVKSSGRERNAFSTNRCPRRFSTLFTKVTIDASLITDVTESQLPRNWNDDPSPREVRAIGDAWVVRGSSAVLRVPSVLVPQEHNFLLNTRHEDFRKLRIGGPRPFRFDPRLAGCDEVEPWFDVYSSL
;
A
#
# COMPACT_ATOMS: atom_id res chain seq x y z
N MET A 1 -41.08 40.63 25.29
CA MET A 1 -39.87 39.78 25.23
C MET A 1 -39.60 39.56 23.74
N PHE A 2 -38.78 40.44 23.15
CA PHE A 2 -38.48 40.45 21.71
C PHE A 2 -37.47 39.36 21.39
N SER A 3 -37.71 38.56 20.34
CA SER A 3 -36.66 38.01 19.48
C SER A 3 -37.26 37.34 18.24
N GLU A 4 -37.14 38.03 17.10
CA GLU A 4 -36.85 37.45 15.78
C GLU A 4 -35.72 38.31 15.16
N PRO A 5 -35.07 37.92 14.06
CA PRO A 5 -34.41 36.64 13.75
C PRO A 5 -32.94 36.89 13.29
N VAL A 6 -32.07 35.87 13.26
CA VAL A 6 -30.81 35.95 12.51
C VAL A 6 -30.80 34.90 11.41
N LYS A 7 -31.00 35.37 10.17
CA LYS A 7 -30.63 34.66 8.95
C LYS A 7 -29.11 34.69 8.83
N SER A 8 -28.43 33.57 9.06
CA SER A 8 -27.04 33.41 8.65
C SER A 8 -26.99 32.85 7.23
N SER A 9 -26.73 33.76 6.29
CA SER A 9 -26.29 33.45 4.93
C SER A 9 -24.92 32.76 4.97
N GLY A 10 -24.92 31.45 5.14
CA GLY A 10 -23.74 30.60 5.11
C GLY A 10 -23.40 30.21 3.67
N ARG A 11 -22.56 31.02 3.03
CA ARG A 11 -21.92 30.79 1.73
C ARG A 11 -21.32 29.38 1.68
N GLU A 12 -21.90 28.53 0.85
CA GLU A 12 -21.44 27.17 0.52
C GLU A 12 -20.03 27.27 -0.07
N ARG A 13 -19.02 27.02 0.76
CA ARG A 13 -17.64 26.86 0.29
C ARG A 13 -17.51 25.44 -0.22
N ASN A 14 -17.76 25.26 -1.51
CA ASN A 14 -17.23 24.14 -2.29
C ASN A 14 -15.70 24.25 -2.30
N ALA A 15 -15.08 23.86 -1.20
CA ALA A 15 -13.65 23.69 -1.08
C ALA A 15 -13.33 22.25 -1.53
N PHE A 16 -13.32 22.00 -2.84
CA PHE A 16 -12.41 21.02 -3.42
C PHE A 16 -10.99 21.57 -3.26
N SER A 17 -10.52 21.58 -2.01
CA SER A 17 -9.22 22.08 -1.59
C SER A 17 -8.16 21.11 -2.08
N THR A 18 -7.63 21.44 -3.25
CA THR A 18 -6.25 21.25 -3.70
C THR A 18 -5.68 19.85 -3.51
N ASN A 19 -5.35 19.23 -4.65
CA ASN A 19 -4.38 18.15 -4.80
C ASN A 19 -3.14 18.42 -3.96
N ARG A 20 -3.18 18.05 -2.68
CA ARG A 20 -2.03 18.05 -1.80
C ARG A 20 -1.27 16.80 -2.14
N CYS A 21 -0.33 16.90 -3.07
CA CYS A 21 0.71 15.91 -3.23
C CYS A 21 1.60 15.96 -1.97
N PRO A 22 1.52 15.00 -1.03
CA PRO A 22 2.22 15.10 0.24
C PRO A 22 3.60 14.46 0.13
N ARG A 23 4.63 15.28 0.35
CA ARG A 23 6.04 14.98 0.72
C ARG A 23 6.86 14.07 -0.22
N ARG A 24 8.15 14.39 -0.35
CA ARG A 24 9.17 13.62 -1.08
C ARG A 24 9.29 12.19 -0.52
N PHE A 25 8.42 11.28 -0.92
CA PHE A 25 8.66 9.86 -0.77
C PHE A 25 9.47 9.39 -1.96
N SER A 26 10.67 8.88 -1.71
CA SER A 26 11.46 8.18 -2.72
C SER A 26 11.13 6.70 -2.67
N THR A 27 10.59 6.15 -3.75
CA THR A 27 10.31 4.71 -3.84
C THR A 27 11.59 3.95 -4.16
N LEU A 28 11.80 2.84 -3.46
CA LEU A 28 12.91 1.92 -3.70
C LEU A 28 12.36 0.55 -4.05
N PHE A 29 12.97 -0.08 -5.05
CA PHE A 29 12.73 -1.47 -5.39
C PHE A 29 13.93 -2.31 -4.95
N THR A 30 13.67 -3.45 -4.31
CA THR A 30 14.70 -4.47 -4.09
C THR A 30 14.25 -5.80 -4.64
N LYS A 31 15.17 -6.50 -5.30
CA LYS A 31 14.96 -7.88 -5.71
C LYS A 31 15.19 -8.78 -4.50
N VAL A 32 14.24 -9.64 -4.20
CA VAL A 32 14.39 -10.69 -3.19
C VAL A 32 14.41 -12.03 -3.92
N THR A 33 15.42 -12.86 -3.66
CA THR A 33 15.49 -14.24 -4.16
C THR A 33 15.20 -15.18 -2.99
N ILE A 34 14.25 -16.09 -3.19
CA ILE A 34 13.68 -16.96 -2.17
C ILE A 34 13.80 -18.40 -2.68
N ASP A 35 14.38 -19.27 -1.87
CA ASP A 35 14.37 -20.72 -2.15
C ASP A 35 12.98 -21.29 -1.86
N ALA A 36 12.48 -22.17 -2.73
CA ALA A 36 11.14 -22.74 -2.60
C ALA A 36 10.93 -23.49 -1.28
N SER A 37 11.99 -24.06 -0.68
CA SER A 37 11.93 -24.73 0.62
C SER A 37 11.62 -23.80 1.79
N LEU A 38 11.78 -22.48 1.61
CA LEU A 38 11.49 -21.47 2.63
C LEU A 38 10.06 -20.94 2.57
N ILE A 39 9.28 -21.42 1.60
CA ILE A 39 7.93 -20.93 1.30
C ILE A 39 6.89 -21.90 1.83
N THR A 40 5.91 -21.38 2.56
CA THR A 40 4.65 -22.07 2.82
C THR A 40 3.55 -21.45 1.96
N ASP A 41 2.70 -22.31 1.43
CA ASP A 41 1.59 -21.93 0.57
C ASP A 41 0.26 -21.86 1.32
N VAL A 42 -0.49 -20.79 1.06
CA VAL A 42 -1.91 -20.70 1.34
C VAL A 42 -2.65 -20.70 0.02
N THR A 43 -3.46 -21.72 -0.20
CA THR A 43 -4.37 -21.82 -1.34
C THR A 43 -5.71 -21.15 -1.00
N GLU A 44 -6.45 -20.73 -2.01
CA GLU A 44 -7.80 -20.18 -1.82
C GLU A 44 -8.74 -21.14 -1.08
N SER A 45 -8.55 -22.46 -1.24
CA SER A 45 -9.34 -23.47 -0.53
C SER A 45 -9.18 -23.46 0.99
N GLN A 46 -8.07 -22.88 1.48
CA GLN A 46 -7.77 -22.72 2.90
C GLN A 46 -8.25 -21.36 3.44
N LEU A 47 -8.73 -20.48 2.57
CA LEU A 47 -9.25 -19.17 2.93
C LEU A 47 -10.77 -19.24 3.17
N PRO A 48 -11.33 -18.35 4.01
CA PRO A 48 -12.78 -18.24 4.18
C PRO A 48 -13.44 -17.82 2.86
N ARG A 49 -14.72 -18.17 2.66
CA ARG A 49 -15.43 -17.89 1.39
C ARG A 49 -15.44 -16.41 0.99
N ASN A 50 -15.35 -15.51 1.96
CA ASN A 50 -15.41 -14.08 1.81
C ASN A 50 -14.02 -13.40 1.90
N TRP A 51 -12.93 -14.16 1.72
CA TRP A 51 -11.56 -13.69 1.96
C TRP A 51 -11.16 -12.45 1.16
N ASN A 52 -11.82 -12.21 0.04
CA ASN A 52 -11.58 -11.14 -0.91
C ASN A 52 -12.53 -9.93 -0.73
N ASP A 53 -13.33 -9.89 0.34
CA ASP A 53 -14.22 -8.76 0.66
C ASP A 53 -13.42 -7.49 1.03
N ASP A 54 -14.03 -6.33 0.80
CA ASP A 54 -13.57 -5.02 1.28
C ASP A 54 -14.67 -4.40 2.19
N PRO A 55 -14.42 -4.20 3.50
CA PRO A 55 -13.15 -4.36 4.20
C PRO A 55 -12.72 -5.83 4.42
N SER A 56 -11.40 -6.06 4.43
CA SER A 56 -10.83 -7.40 4.60
C SER A 56 -11.33 -8.08 5.90
N PRO A 57 -11.82 -9.34 5.82
CA PRO A 57 -12.33 -10.06 6.99
C PRO A 57 -11.26 -10.32 8.05
N ARG A 58 -11.66 -10.39 9.32
CA ARG A 58 -10.74 -10.63 10.45
C ARG A 58 -10.12 -12.03 10.41
N GLU A 59 -10.85 -12.99 9.85
CA GLU A 59 -10.45 -14.38 9.69
C GLU A 59 -9.21 -14.49 8.78
N VAL A 60 -9.11 -13.66 7.74
CA VAL A 60 -7.94 -13.63 6.85
C VAL A 60 -6.70 -13.15 7.60
N ARG A 61 -6.85 -12.09 8.42
CA ARG A 61 -5.76 -11.63 9.29
C ARG A 61 -5.32 -12.72 10.27
N ALA A 62 -6.26 -13.45 10.87
CA ALA A 62 -5.95 -14.50 11.84
C ALA A 62 -5.08 -15.63 11.26
N ILE A 63 -5.23 -15.93 9.96
CA ILE A 63 -4.37 -16.90 9.26
C ILE A 63 -2.91 -16.42 9.22
N GLY A 64 -2.68 -15.16 8.86
CA GLY A 64 -1.35 -14.54 8.85
C GLY A 64 -0.74 -14.46 10.26
N ASP A 65 -1.53 -14.05 11.25
CA ASP A 65 -1.08 -13.97 12.64
C ASP A 65 -0.67 -15.34 13.18
N ALA A 66 -1.46 -16.38 12.92
CA ALA A 66 -1.16 -17.75 13.32
C ALA A 66 0.13 -18.26 12.66
N TRP A 67 0.36 -17.95 11.38
CA TRP A 67 1.60 -18.31 10.69
C TRP A 67 2.82 -17.64 11.32
N VAL A 68 2.77 -16.34 11.62
CA VAL A 68 3.87 -15.61 12.28
C VAL A 68 4.17 -16.19 13.66
N VAL A 69 3.15 -16.45 14.47
CA VAL A 69 3.28 -16.99 15.83
C VAL A 69 3.87 -18.41 15.81
N ARG A 70 3.40 -19.26 14.89
CA ARG A 70 3.92 -20.62 14.74
C ARG A 70 5.36 -20.64 14.23
N GLY A 71 5.79 -19.60 13.52
CA GLY A 71 7.12 -19.54 12.90
C GLY A 71 7.35 -20.72 11.95
N SER A 72 6.34 -21.11 11.17
CA SER A 72 6.39 -22.33 10.35
C SER A 72 7.31 -22.22 9.13
N SER A 73 7.57 -21.01 8.66
CA SER A 73 8.47 -20.72 7.55
C SER A 73 8.88 -19.25 7.53
N ALA A 74 9.91 -18.94 6.74
CA ALA A 74 10.38 -17.56 6.56
C ALA A 74 9.48 -16.75 5.61
N VAL A 75 8.76 -17.42 4.70
CA VAL A 75 7.94 -16.79 3.67
C VAL A 75 6.58 -17.47 3.56
N LEU A 76 5.51 -16.68 3.54
CA LEU A 76 4.16 -17.13 3.21
C LEU A 76 3.77 -16.63 1.84
N ARG A 77 3.42 -17.52 0.92
CA ARG A 77 2.80 -17.17 -0.36
C ARG A 77 1.27 -17.23 -0.22
N VAL A 78 0.60 -16.14 -0.54
CA VAL A 78 -0.86 -16.00 -0.45
C VAL A 78 -1.43 -15.52 -1.80
N PRO A 79 -2.67 -15.86 -2.16
CA PRO A 79 -3.28 -15.38 -3.39
C PRO A 79 -3.43 -13.85 -3.35
N SER A 80 -3.32 -13.21 -4.52
CA SER A 80 -3.62 -11.79 -4.66
C SER A 80 -5.13 -11.59 -4.81
N VAL A 81 -5.72 -10.73 -3.98
CA VAL A 81 -7.14 -10.32 -4.09
C VAL A 81 -7.41 -9.64 -5.43
N LEU A 82 -6.43 -8.89 -5.96
CA LEU A 82 -6.60 -8.05 -7.15
C LEU A 82 -6.37 -8.81 -8.46
N VAL A 83 -5.43 -9.75 -8.48
CA VAL A 83 -5.02 -10.46 -9.69
C VAL A 83 -5.00 -11.96 -9.39
N PRO A 84 -6.02 -12.74 -9.79
CA PRO A 84 -6.17 -14.15 -9.38
C PRO A 84 -4.99 -15.07 -9.74
N GLN A 85 -4.23 -14.73 -10.78
CA GLN A 85 -3.07 -15.50 -11.23
C GLN A 85 -1.78 -15.12 -10.49
N GLU A 86 -1.81 -14.08 -9.67
CA GLU A 86 -0.66 -13.57 -8.92
C GLU A 86 -0.74 -13.90 -7.44
N HIS A 87 0.42 -13.82 -6.78
CA HIS A 87 0.55 -14.10 -5.37
C HIS A 87 1.30 -12.96 -4.68
N ASN A 88 0.88 -12.67 -3.46
CA ASN A 88 1.63 -11.83 -2.54
C ASN A 88 2.52 -12.70 -1.64
N PHE A 89 3.66 -12.16 -1.24
CA PHE A 89 4.61 -12.85 -0.37
C PHE A 89 4.76 -12.06 0.93
N LEU A 90 4.45 -12.69 2.05
CA LEU A 90 4.71 -12.15 3.38
C LEU A 90 6.05 -12.67 3.89
N LEU A 91 6.87 -11.80 4.46
CA LEU A 91 8.18 -12.15 4.98
C LEU A 91 8.17 -12.09 6.51
N ASN A 92 8.56 -13.18 7.16
CA ASN A 92 8.70 -13.21 8.62
C ASN A 92 10.15 -12.91 9.01
N THR A 93 10.43 -11.65 9.35
CA THR A 93 11.77 -11.20 9.75
C THR A 93 12.28 -11.81 11.05
N ARG A 94 11.40 -12.41 11.86
CA ARG A 94 11.73 -13.06 13.13
C ARG A 94 12.02 -14.55 12.98
N HIS A 95 11.75 -15.14 11.81
CA HIS A 95 12.02 -16.55 11.55
C HIS A 95 13.54 -16.77 11.41
N GLU A 96 14.07 -17.85 11.97
CA GLU A 96 15.52 -18.11 11.96
C GLU A 96 16.11 -18.20 10.54
N ASP A 97 15.33 -18.75 9.61
CA ASP A 97 15.68 -18.87 8.20
C ASP A 97 15.48 -17.60 7.38
N PHE A 98 14.99 -16.50 7.96
CA PHE A 98 14.89 -15.22 7.26
C PHE A 98 16.24 -14.78 6.68
N ARG A 99 17.33 -15.08 7.39
CA ARG A 99 18.71 -14.81 6.94
C ARG A 99 19.13 -15.57 5.67
N LYS A 100 18.39 -16.63 5.29
CA LYS A 100 18.64 -17.40 4.07
C LYS A 100 18.09 -16.69 2.82
N LEU A 101 17.21 -15.70 2.97
CA LEU A 101 16.74 -14.89 1.84
C LEU A 101 17.89 -14.04 1.28
N ARG A 102 17.98 -13.98 -0.05
CA ARG A 102 18.96 -13.11 -0.73
C ARG A 102 18.28 -11.82 -1.15
N ILE A 103 18.45 -10.78 -0.36
CA ILE A 103 17.90 -9.44 -0.60
C ILE A 103 18.96 -8.61 -1.34
N GLY A 104 18.60 -8.09 -2.51
CA GLY A 104 19.45 -7.20 -3.30
C GLY A 104 19.55 -5.79 -2.71
N GLY A 105 20.48 -4.99 -3.25
CA GLY A 105 20.55 -3.57 -2.91
C GLY A 105 19.30 -2.81 -3.38
N PRO A 106 18.83 -1.82 -2.62
CA PRO A 106 17.71 -0.98 -3.04
C PRO A 106 18.08 -0.18 -4.29
N ARG A 107 17.15 -0.06 -5.22
CA ARG A 107 17.28 0.75 -6.43
C ARG A 107 16.19 1.82 -6.46
N PRO A 108 16.49 3.07 -6.82
CA PRO A 108 15.47 4.08 -7.06
C PRO A 108 14.44 3.59 -8.07
N PHE A 109 13.17 3.72 -7.72
CA PHE A 109 12.05 3.47 -8.62
C PHE A 109 11.29 4.78 -8.82
N ARG A 110 11.08 5.16 -10.07
CA ARG A 110 10.26 6.30 -10.45
C ARG A 110 9.04 5.76 -11.16
N PHE A 111 7.86 6.06 -10.64
CA PHE A 111 6.62 5.78 -11.34
C PHE A 111 6.59 6.59 -12.64
N ASP A 112 6.02 6.01 -13.70
CA ASP A 112 5.69 6.78 -14.89
C ASP A 112 4.72 7.89 -14.48
N PRO A 113 5.01 9.18 -14.76
CA PRO A 113 4.16 10.29 -14.36
C PRO A 113 2.71 10.15 -14.83
N ARG A 114 2.46 9.45 -15.94
CA ARG A 114 1.10 9.21 -16.46
C ARG A 114 0.30 8.21 -15.64
N LEU A 115 0.98 7.41 -14.81
CA LEU A 115 0.36 6.45 -13.88
C LEU A 115 0.24 7.04 -12.46
N ALA A 116 0.98 8.12 -12.18
CA ALA A 116 0.83 8.86 -10.95
C ALA A 116 -0.33 9.85 -11.13
N GLY A 117 -1.39 9.75 -10.32
CA GLY A 117 -2.50 10.71 -10.31
C GLY A 117 -2.13 12.10 -9.77
N CYS A 118 -0.87 12.52 -9.92
CA CYS A 118 -0.32 13.78 -9.48
C CYS A 118 0.35 14.44 -10.68
N ASP A 119 -0.27 15.47 -11.23
CA ASP A 119 0.35 16.31 -12.25
C ASP A 119 1.65 16.92 -11.68
N GLU A 120 2.79 16.67 -12.32
CA GLU A 120 4.01 17.44 -12.08
C GLU A 120 3.70 18.91 -12.40
N VAL A 121 3.61 19.75 -11.38
CA VAL A 121 3.52 21.19 -11.60
C VAL A 121 4.89 21.66 -12.08
N GLU A 122 4.96 22.13 -13.33
CA GLU A 122 6.14 22.74 -13.95
C GLU A 122 6.83 23.73 -12.99
N PRO A 123 8.18 23.81 -12.97
CA PRO A 123 8.90 24.79 -12.16
C PRO A 123 8.54 26.21 -12.61
N TRP A 124 7.82 26.95 -11.77
CA TRP A 124 7.44 28.36 -11.99
C TRP A 124 8.61 29.36 -12.04
N PHE A 125 9.86 28.91 -12.23
CA PHE A 125 11.04 29.79 -12.21
C PHE A 125 11.33 30.51 -13.53
N ASP A 126 10.65 30.20 -14.65
CA ASP A 126 11.00 30.76 -15.97
C ASP A 126 10.13 31.94 -16.48
N VAL A 127 9.27 32.55 -15.64
CA VAL A 127 8.41 33.68 -16.09
C VAL A 127 8.77 35.04 -15.45
N TYR A 128 9.78 35.12 -14.58
CA TYR A 128 10.21 36.40 -13.97
C TYR A 128 11.71 36.69 -14.15
N SER A 129 12.17 36.69 -15.41
CA SER A 129 13.46 37.32 -15.78
C SER A 129 13.37 38.15 -17.07
N SER A 130 12.21 38.74 -17.33
CA SER A 130 12.06 39.72 -18.42
C SER A 130 11.14 40.89 -18.08
N LEU A 131 11.24 41.39 -16.84
CA LEU A 131 10.83 42.75 -16.46
C LEU A 131 11.90 43.40 -15.59
#